data_AF-A0A3B9XRS6-F1
#
_entry.id   AF-A0A3B9XRS6-F1
#
_cell.length_a   1.000
_cell.length_b   1.000
_cell.length_c   1.000
_cell.angle_alpha   90.00
_cell.angle_beta   90.00
_cell.angle_gamma   90.00
#
_symmetry.space_group_name_H-M   'P 1'
#
loop_
_entity.id
_entity.type
_entity.pdbx_description
1 polymer ?
#
loop_
_entity_poly.entity_id
_entity_poly.type
_entity_poly.pdbx_seq_one_letter_code
_entity_poly.pdbx_strand_id
1 'polypeptide(L)'
;MNTRLQVEHPVTEMITGQDLVEWQIRVAEGNPLPLTQSQLKIDGHSIEVRIYAEDPANEFLPSTGVIHYLNVPTQSDYVRIDSGVVQGDEISVFYDPMIAKLIVWDQSRDQAIHRMQRALRQFNLGGLKTNIGFLKSLIDHPAFQQGQVSTHFIDDYETSLLFAPPVITAHDFIFAALYLSKESQSRPDAQDPWRVLHGWQLNTPARQHFCFRSQDSVVNIELCYHGDKITVMSGDRLLTLQVEFNGDELVVSGDISERMVAVRSGSEVILFKQGGTVTVTEYVYEAQPSTESSEKHLKA
;
A
#
# COMPACT_ATOMS: atom_id res chain seq x y z
N MET A 1 2.88 -13.10 34.47
CA MET A 1 4.00 -13.92 33.95
C MET A 1 3.44 -14.81 32.85
N ASN A 2 4.08 -14.86 31.68
CA ASN A 2 3.66 -15.67 30.55
C ASN A 2 4.67 -16.79 30.32
N THR A 3 4.26 -18.05 30.44
CA THR A 3 5.15 -19.23 30.31
C THR A 3 5.31 -19.69 28.86
N ARG A 4 5.61 -18.75 27.97
CA ARG A 4 5.84 -18.96 26.54
C ARG A 4 6.69 -17.81 25.97
N LEU A 5 7.23 -17.99 24.76
CA LEU A 5 7.81 -16.89 24.01
C LEU A 5 6.76 -15.77 23.81
N GLN A 6 7.19 -14.52 23.99
CA GLN A 6 6.33 -13.37 23.72
C GLN A 6 6.27 -13.11 22.21
N VAL A 7 5.13 -12.62 21.73
CA VAL A 7 4.98 -12.35 20.28
C VAL A 7 5.96 -11.24 19.87
N GLU A 8 6.08 -10.25 20.74
CA GLU A 8 6.97 -9.08 20.70
C GLU A 8 8.43 -9.39 21.09
N HIS A 9 8.87 -10.65 21.09
CA HIS A 9 10.27 -10.99 21.33
C HIS A 9 11.28 -10.34 20.35
N PRO A 10 10.97 -10.05 19.07
CA PRO A 10 11.96 -9.52 18.13
C PRO A 10 12.58 -8.20 18.58
N VAL A 11 11.86 -7.30 19.28
CA VAL A 11 12.48 -6.05 19.77
C VAL A 11 13.60 -6.32 20.79
N THR A 12 13.50 -7.42 21.54
CA THR A 12 14.55 -7.86 22.47
C THR A 12 15.73 -8.43 21.69
N GLU A 13 15.49 -9.25 20.67
CA GLU A 13 16.54 -9.79 19.81
C GLU A 13 17.32 -8.68 19.11
N MET A 14 16.63 -7.67 18.58
CA MET A 14 17.25 -6.57 17.84
C MET A 14 18.20 -5.71 18.70
N ILE A 15 17.92 -5.53 20.00
CA ILE A 15 18.79 -4.74 20.89
C ILE A 15 19.85 -5.58 21.63
N THR A 16 19.67 -6.90 21.70
CA THR A 16 20.59 -7.80 22.41
C THR A 16 21.48 -8.64 21.47
N GLY A 17 21.11 -8.74 20.20
CA GLY A 17 21.75 -9.62 19.22
C GLY A 17 21.60 -11.12 19.52
N GLN A 18 20.62 -11.50 20.35
CA GLN A 18 20.37 -12.90 20.73
C GLN A 18 19.20 -13.46 19.93
N ASP A 19 19.30 -14.72 19.49
CA ASP A 19 18.18 -15.49 18.96
C ASP A 19 17.53 -16.28 20.11
N LEU A 20 16.33 -15.86 20.49
CA LEU A 20 15.62 -16.43 21.63
C LEU A 20 15.03 -17.80 21.30
N VAL A 21 14.71 -18.07 20.04
CA VAL A 21 14.22 -19.38 19.59
C VAL A 21 15.38 -20.38 19.58
N GLU A 22 16.57 -19.97 19.14
CA GLU A 22 17.79 -20.75 19.25
C GLU A 22 18.07 -21.13 20.71
N TRP A 23 17.97 -20.18 21.64
CA TRP A 23 18.17 -20.44 23.07
C TRP A 23 17.13 -21.42 23.63
N GLN A 24 15.86 -21.32 23.21
CA GLN A 24 14.82 -22.27 23.59
C GLN A 24 15.18 -23.70 23.17
N ILE A 25 15.68 -23.89 21.96
CA ILE A 25 16.12 -25.20 21.46
C ILE A 25 17.32 -25.70 22.27
N ARG A 26 18.35 -24.87 22.47
CA ARG A 26 19.55 -25.23 23.24
C ARG A 26 19.22 -25.73 24.64
N VAL A 27 18.36 -25.01 25.37
CA VAL A 27 17.97 -25.40 26.73
C VAL A 27 17.07 -26.65 26.72
N ALA A 28 16.21 -26.81 25.71
CA ALA A 28 15.41 -28.03 25.55
C ALA A 28 16.29 -29.28 25.34
N GLU A 29 17.46 -29.14 24.73
CA GLU A 29 18.48 -30.20 24.60
C GLU A 29 19.30 -30.43 25.89
N GLY A 30 19.07 -29.65 26.95
CA GLY A 30 19.79 -29.73 28.21
C GLY A 30 21.10 -28.94 28.28
N ASN A 31 21.39 -28.11 27.29
CA ASN A 31 22.55 -27.21 27.33
C ASN A 31 22.32 -26.05 28.31
N PRO A 32 23.40 -25.49 28.91
CA PRO A 32 23.29 -24.27 29.71
C PRO A 32 22.99 -23.05 28.82
N LEU A 33 22.55 -21.96 29.45
CA LEU A 33 22.44 -20.66 28.76
C LEU A 33 23.82 -20.21 28.25
N PRO A 34 23.91 -19.67 27.03
CA PRO A 34 25.20 -19.33 26.41
C PRO A 34 25.84 -18.07 27.01
N LEU A 35 25.05 -17.23 27.69
CA LEU A 35 25.51 -15.99 28.32
C LEU A 35 25.04 -15.90 29.77
N THR A 36 25.89 -15.29 30.60
CA THR A 36 25.52 -14.82 31.94
C THR A 36 24.88 -13.43 31.88
N GLN A 37 24.23 -13.02 32.97
CA GLN A 37 23.58 -11.71 33.06
C GLN A 37 24.53 -10.54 32.75
N SER A 38 25.81 -10.62 33.14
CA SER A 38 26.79 -9.56 32.90
C SER A 38 27.37 -9.54 31.49
N GLN A 39 27.16 -10.61 30.71
CA GLN A 39 27.60 -10.69 29.32
C GLN A 39 26.55 -10.16 28.35
N LEU A 40 25.28 -10.02 28.79
CA LEU A 40 24.23 -9.39 28.00
C LEU A 40 24.57 -7.93 27.74
N LYS A 41 24.53 -7.54 26.47
CA LYS A 41 24.67 -6.17 26.02
C LYS A 41 23.34 -5.72 25.44
N ILE A 42 22.97 -4.47 25.75
CA ILE A 42 21.78 -3.82 25.20
C ILE A 42 22.29 -2.61 24.45
N ASP A 43 22.06 -2.59 23.13
CA ASP A 43 22.51 -1.51 22.27
C ASP A 43 21.39 -1.00 21.36
N GLY A 44 21.34 0.32 21.19
CA GLY A 44 20.32 1.01 20.41
C GLY A 44 18.90 0.89 20.97
N HIS A 45 17.93 1.02 20.08
CA HIS A 45 16.50 0.99 20.37
C HIS A 45 15.75 0.30 19.24
N SER A 46 14.77 -0.54 19.60
CA SER A 46 13.93 -1.23 18.64
C SER A 46 12.45 -0.95 18.88
N ILE A 47 11.69 -0.84 17.80
CA ILE A 47 10.24 -0.65 17.80
C ILE A 47 9.63 -1.74 16.92
N GLU A 48 8.59 -2.39 17.42
CA GLU A 48 7.76 -3.33 16.66
C GLU A 48 6.36 -2.76 16.52
N VAL A 49 5.77 -2.94 15.35
CA VAL A 49 4.34 -2.77 15.12
C VAL A 49 3.77 -4.04 14.50
N ARG A 50 2.51 -4.35 14.83
CA ARG A 50 1.79 -5.52 14.31
C ARG A 50 0.83 -5.08 13.23
N ILE A 51 1.06 -5.56 12.02
CA ILE A 51 0.19 -5.31 10.88
C ILE A 51 -0.96 -6.32 10.96
N TYR A 52 -2.18 -5.81 11.11
CA TYR A 52 -3.40 -6.60 11.21
C TYR A 52 -4.35 -6.33 10.05
N ALA A 53 -5.05 -7.37 9.64
CA ALA A 53 -6.25 -7.30 8.81
C ALA A 53 -7.43 -6.84 9.68
N GLU A 54 -7.50 -5.54 9.95
CA GLU A 54 -8.51 -4.91 10.81
C GLU A 54 -8.99 -3.60 10.18
N ASP A 55 -10.16 -3.14 10.62
CA ASP A 55 -10.75 -1.87 10.20
C ASP A 55 -10.77 -0.85 11.35
N PRO A 56 -9.74 0.00 11.50
CA PRO A 56 -9.69 1.00 12.58
C PRO A 56 -10.89 1.95 12.59
N ALA A 57 -11.52 2.23 11.45
CA ALA A 57 -12.66 3.13 11.35
C ALA A 57 -13.97 2.48 11.85
N ASN A 58 -14.01 1.16 11.97
CA ASN A 58 -15.14 0.40 12.47
C ASN A 58 -14.69 -0.48 13.64
N GLU A 59 -14.24 0.15 14.73
CA GLU A 59 -13.92 -0.52 16.00
C GLU A 59 -12.89 -1.66 15.89
N PHE A 60 -11.94 -1.55 14.95
CA PHE A 60 -10.91 -2.57 14.69
C PHE A 60 -11.49 -3.96 14.37
N LEU A 61 -12.68 -4.01 13.74
CA LEU A 61 -13.27 -5.27 13.31
C LEU A 61 -12.31 -6.04 12.38
N PRO A 62 -12.13 -7.37 12.59
CA PRO A 62 -11.32 -8.19 11.69
C PRO A 62 -11.80 -8.12 10.24
N SER A 63 -10.84 -7.96 9.33
CA SER A 63 -11.05 -7.99 7.89
C SER A 63 -10.60 -9.34 7.34
N THR A 64 -11.39 -9.92 6.44
CA THR A 64 -11.07 -11.18 5.77
C THR A 64 -11.16 -11.00 4.27
N GLY A 65 -10.46 -11.85 3.52
CA GLY A 65 -10.36 -11.75 2.07
C GLY A 65 -8.96 -12.08 1.56
N VAL A 66 -8.72 -11.79 0.29
CA VAL A 66 -7.47 -12.14 -0.40
C VAL A 66 -6.53 -10.94 -0.42
N ILE A 67 -5.24 -11.17 -0.15
CA ILE A 67 -4.19 -10.18 -0.33
C ILE A 67 -3.92 -10.05 -1.84
N HIS A 68 -4.62 -9.14 -2.51
CA HIS A 68 -4.43 -8.91 -3.94
C HIS A 68 -3.07 -8.26 -4.26
N TYR A 69 -2.55 -7.49 -3.32
CA TYR A 69 -1.25 -6.85 -3.46
C TYR A 69 -0.53 -6.78 -2.12
N LEU A 70 0.76 -7.10 -2.12
CA LEU A 70 1.63 -6.97 -0.96
C LEU A 70 3.00 -6.45 -1.39
N ASN A 71 3.31 -5.24 -0.97
CA ASN A 71 4.66 -4.69 -1.02
C ASN A 71 5.10 -4.37 0.39
N VAL A 72 6.22 -4.96 0.81
CA VAL A 72 6.80 -4.77 2.14
C VAL A 72 8.14 -4.03 2.04
N PRO A 73 8.57 -3.32 3.10
CA PRO A 73 9.90 -2.72 3.15
C PRO A 73 11.00 -3.75 2.90
N THR A 74 12.07 -3.31 2.23
CA THR A 74 13.26 -4.15 2.04
C THR A 74 13.89 -4.47 3.41
N GLN A 75 14.05 -5.76 3.70
CA GLN A 75 14.70 -6.20 4.93
C GLN A 75 16.19 -5.82 4.92
N SER A 76 16.71 -5.47 6.10
CA SER A 76 18.10 -5.09 6.33
C SER A 76 18.44 -5.29 7.81
N ASP A 77 19.69 -5.07 8.20
CA ASP A 77 20.11 -5.10 9.61
C ASP A 77 19.30 -4.16 10.52
N TYR A 78 18.61 -3.17 9.94
CA TYR A 78 17.80 -2.18 10.66
C TYR A 78 16.29 -2.36 10.51
N VAL A 79 15.83 -3.22 9.60
CA VAL A 79 14.41 -3.44 9.30
C VAL A 79 14.18 -4.92 9.12
N ARG A 80 13.42 -5.52 10.03
CA ARG A 80 13.06 -6.93 10.05
C ARG A 80 11.56 -7.08 9.86
N ILE A 81 11.18 -8.10 9.10
CA ILE A 81 9.77 -8.44 8.86
C ILE A 81 9.58 -9.92 9.13
N ASP A 82 8.79 -10.22 10.15
CA ASP A 82 8.33 -11.57 10.42
C ASP A 82 6.89 -11.67 9.90
N SER A 83 6.66 -12.42 8.82
CA SER A 83 5.33 -12.60 8.22
C SER A 83 5.04 -14.07 7.97
N GLY A 84 3.76 -14.43 8.07
CA GLY A 84 3.25 -15.77 7.76
C GLY A 84 2.42 -15.83 6.48
N VAL A 85 2.41 -14.76 5.67
CA VAL A 85 1.57 -14.66 4.46
C VAL A 85 2.37 -14.12 3.27
N VAL A 86 1.89 -14.41 2.07
CA VAL A 86 2.38 -13.84 0.80
C VAL A 86 1.23 -13.26 -0.03
N GLN A 87 1.57 -12.50 -1.07
CA GLN A 87 0.56 -12.01 -2.01
C GLN A 87 -0.22 -13.19 -2.62
N GLY A 88 -1.54 -13.07 -2.66
CA GLY A 88 -2.45 -14.11 -3.13
C GLY A 88 -3.04 -14.98 -2.02
N ASP A 89 -2.50 -14.94 -0.79
CA ASP A 89 -3.06 -15.68 0.33
C ASP A 89 -4.42 -15.12 0.79
N GLU A 90 -5.25 -15.99 1.35
CA GLU A 90 -6.53 -15.64 1.97
C GLU A 90 -6.39 -15.49 3.49
N ILE A 91 -6.82 -14.36 4.03
CA ILE A 91 -7.01 -14.13 5.46
C ILE A 91 -8.38 -14.65 5.86
N SER A 92 -8.40 -15.82 6.50
CA SER A 92 -9.64 -16.48 6.95
C SER A 92 -10.16 -15.94 8.29
N VAL A 93 -11.43 -16.19 8.60
CA VAL A 93 -12.05 -15.90 9.90
C VAL A 93 -11.60 -16.80 11.05
N PHE A 94 -10.89 -17.90 10.76
CA PHE A 94 -10.61 -18.97 11.74
C PHE A 94 -9.34 -18.75 12.54
N TYR A 95 -8.49 -17.79 12.15
CA TYR A 95 -7.19 -17.54 12.75
C TYR A 95 -7.05 -16.07 13.16
N ASP A 96 -6.00 -15.76 13.91
CA ASP A 96 -5.64 -14.39 14.26
C ASP A 96 -5.37 -13.57 12.98
N PRO A 97 -5.97 -12.37 12.79
CA PRO A 97 -5.81 -11.56 11.57
C PRO A 97 -4.43 -10.89 11.43
N MET A 98 -3.40 -11.35 12.15
CA MET A 98 -2.06 -10.79 12.10
C MET A 98 -1.37 -11.18 10.78
N ILE A 99 -0.96 -10.17 10.02
CA ILE A 99 -0.32 -10.31 8.70
C ILE A 99 1.20 -10.38 8.85
N ALA A 100 1.76 -9.46 9.63
CA ALA A 100 3.19 -9.34 9.83
C ALA A 100 3.52 -8.60 11.11
N LYS A 101 4.71 -8.85 11.67
CA LYS A 101 5.39 -7.95 12.59
C LYS A 101 6.41 -7.16 11.78
N LEU A 102 6.31 -5.84 11.83
CA LEU A 102 7.31 -4.94 11.27
C LEU A 102 8.15 -4.40 12.41
N ILE A 103 9.45 -4.70 12.38
CA ILE A 103 10.39 -4.36 13.44
C ILE A 103 11.49 -3.50 12.84
N VAL A 104 11.85 -2.44 13.56
CA VAL A 104 12.99 -1.61 13.21
C VAL A 104 13.93 -1.50 14.39
N TRP A 105 15.20 -1.23 14.10
CA TRP A 105 16.21 -0.91 15.09
C TRP A 105 17.02 0.30 14.63
N ASP A 106 17.47 1.11 15.58
CA ASP A 106 18.46 2.15 15.33
C ASP A 106 19.22 2.53 16.60
N GLN A 107 20.22 3.41 16.49
CA GLN A 107 21.06 3.82 17.62
C GLN A 107 20.31 4.59 18.71
N SER A 108 19.23 5.28 18.33
CA SER A 108 18.36 6.00 19.27
C SER A 108 16.89 5.77 18.97
N ARG A 109 16.05 6.04 19.97
CA ARG A 109 14.60 5.95 19.84
C ARG A 109 14.05 6.84 18.73
N ASP A 110 14.53 8.08 18.62
CA ASP A 110 14.08 9.02 17.58
C ASP A 110 14.44 8.53 16.18
N GLN A 111 15.63 7.95 16.01
CA GLN A 111 16.04 7.35 14.75
C GLN A 111 15.21 6.10 14.42
N ALA A 112 14.92 5.25 15.41
CA ALA A 112 14.03 4.11 15.24
C ALA A 112 12.60 4.54 14.86
N ILE A 113 12.08 5.63 15.43
CA ILE A 113 10.80 6.22 15.04
C ILE A 113 10.83 6.65 13.57
N HIS A 114 11.83 7.45 13.16
CA HIS A 114 11.95 7.89 11.76
C HIS A 114 12.08 6.72 10.78
N ARG A 115 12.75 5.66 11.20
CA ARG A 115 12.86 4.41 10.44
C ARG A 115 11.51 3.70 10.34
N MET A 116 10.77 3.58 11.45
CA MET A 116 9.42 3.00 11.46
C MET A 116 8.47 3.78 10.55
N GLN A 117 8.51 5.12 10.60
CA GLN A 117 7.74 5.98 9.70
C GLN A 117 8.02 5.68 8.23
N ARG A 118 9.30 5.54 7.87
CA ARG A 118 9.71 5.20 6.49
C ARG A 118 9.26 3.79 6.11
N ALA A 119 9.44 2.81 7.00
CA ALA A 119 9.06 1.44 6.75
C ALA A 119 7.54 1.31 6.57
N LEU A 120 6.73 1.92 7.43
CA LEU A 120 5.28 1.94 7.29
C LEU A 120 4.82 2.61 5.97
N ARG A 121 5.51 3.65 5.49
CA ARG A 121 5.20 4.26 4.18
C ARG A 121 5.46 3.32 3.00
N GLN A 122 6.43 2.40 3.13
CA GLN A 122 6.75 1.41 2.10
C GLN A 122 5.86 0.16 2.17
N PHE A 123 5.19 -0.06 3.31
CA PHE A 123 4.26 -1.17 3.50
C PHE A 123 2.90 -0.86 2.86
N ASN A 124 2.62 -1.51 1.73
CA ASN A 124 1.40 -1.34 0.95
C ASN A 124 0.70 -2.70 0.81
N LEU A 125 -0.55 -2.77 1.25
CA LEU A 125 -1.36 -3.99 1.19
C LEU A 125 -2.74 -3.67 0.63
N GLY A 126 -3.10 -4.31 -0.47
CA GLY A 126 -4.40 -4.16 -1.14
C GLY A 126 -5.23 -5.43 -1.09
N GLY A 127 -6.56 -5.28 -1.04
CA GLY A 127 -7.55 -6.36 -1.08
C GLY A 127 -8.35 -6.55 0.22
N LEU A 128 -7.87 -6.02 1.34
CA LEU A 128 -8.56 -6.02 2.63
C LEU A 128 -8.25 -4.74 3.40
N LYS A 129 -9.03 -4.48 4.45
CA LYS A 129 -8.77 -3.36 5.37
C LYS A 129 -7.65 -3.74 6.34
N THR A 130 -6.81 -2.76 6.69
CA THR A 130 -5.67 -2.98 7.58
C THR A 130 -5.51 -1.84 8.58
N ASN A 131 -4.80 -2.12 9.68
CA ASN A 131 -4.45 -1.11 10.67
C ASN A 131 -3.23 -0.24 10.28
N ILE A 132 -2.66 -0.39 9.07
CA ILE A 132 -1.42 0.31 8.66
C ILE A 132 -1.56 1.83 8.76
N GLY A 133 -2.72 2.37 8.34
CA GLY A 133 -2.99 3.81 8.45
C GLY A 133 -3.00 4.29 9.91
N PHE A 134 -3.60 3.50 10.81
CA PHE A 134 -3.63 3.80 12.24
C PHE A 134 -2.22 3.78 12.84
N LEU A 135 -1.39 2.79 12.47
CA LEU A 135 0.00 2.71 12.91
C LEU A 135 0.83 3.90 12.43
N LYS A 136 0.60 4.39 11.20
CA LYS A 136 1.23 5.62 10.69
C LYS A 136 0.88 6.81 11.60
N SER A 137 -0.41 7.03 11.86
CA SER A 137 -0.89 8.09 12.76
C SER A 137 -0.30 7.98 14.17
N LEU A 138 -0.21 6.77 14.71
CA LEU A 138 0.34 6.52 16.05
C LEU A 138 1.82 6.87 16.15
N ILE A 139 2.64 6.42 15.20
CA ILE A 139 4.08 6.70 15.18
C ILE A 139 4.34 8.20 14.93
N ASP A 140 3.47 8.86 14.16
CA ASP A 140 3.54 10.30 13.89
C ASP A 140 3.01 11.17 15.06
N HIS A 141 2.33 10.57 16.05
CA HIS A 141 1.71 11.32 17.14
C HIS A 141 2.76 11.96 18.07
N PRO A 142 2.70 13.28 18.35
CA PRO A 142 3.70 13.97 19.16
C PRO A 142 3.91 13.38 20.55
N ALA A 143 2.84 12.94 21.21
CA ALA A 143 2.94 12.30 22.53
C ALA A 143 3.70 10.97 22.47
N PHE A 144 3.51 10.18 21.41
CA PHE A 144 4.31 8.96 21.20
C PHE A 144 5.78 9.33 20.98
N GLN A 145 6.07 10.31 20.12
CA GLN A 145 7.44 10.75 19.86
C GLN A 145 8.15 11.25 21.12
N GLN A 146 7.45 11.96 21.99
CA GLN A 146 7.97 12.45 23.27
C GLN A 146 8.06 11.38 24.37
N GLY A 147 7.64 10.14 24.10
CA GLY A 147 7.66 9.05 25.07
C GLY A 147 6.59 9.17 26.17
N GLN A 148 5.56 9.98 25.94
CA GLN A 148 4.40 10.14 26.83
C GLN A 148 3.42 8.99 26.60
N VAL A 149 3.85 7.77 26.92
CA VAL A 149 3.08 6.54 26.70
C VAL A 149 2.49 6.01 28.00
N SER A 150 1.25 5.55 27.94
CA SER A 150 0.53 4.88 29.02
C SER A 150 -0.25 3.70 28.43
N THR A 151 -0.81 2.83 29.28
CA THR A 151 -1.73 1.78 28.83
C THR A 151 -3.07 2.31 28.32
N HIS A 152 -3.36 3.60 28.55
CA HIS A 152 -4.55 4.30 28.08
C HIS A 152 -4.25 5.18 26.86
N PHE A 153 -3.03 5.16 26.31
CA PHE A 153 -2.61 6.07 25.23
C PHE A 153 -3.57 6.07 24.03
N ILE A 154 -4.09 4.90 23.64
CA ILE A 154 -5.02 4.81 22.53
C ILE A 154 -6.36 5.46 22.89
N ASP A 155 -6.89 5.20 24.09
CA ASP A 155 -8.14 5.81 24.58
C ASP A 155 -7.99 7.33 24.74
N ASP A 156 -6.85 7.79 25.27
CA ASP A 156 -6.54 9.20 25.53
C ASP A 156 -6.44 10.02 24.24
N TYR A 157 -6.02 9.38 23.13
CA TYR A 157 -5.74 10.02 21.84
C TYR A 157 -6.60 9.46 20.69
N GLU A 158 -7.70 8.76 20.98
CA GLU A 158 -8.51 8.06 19.97
C GLU A 158 -8.90 8.98 18.80
N THR A 159 -9.38 10.19 19.11
CA THR A 159 -9.80 11.19 18.11
C THR A 159 -8.66 11.69 17.22
N SER A 160 -7.40 11.73 17.71
CA SER A 160 -6.25 12.15 16.90
C SER A 160 -5.57 10.99 16.18
N LEU A 161 -5.76 9.76 16.65
CA LEU A 161 -5.22 8.54 16.04
C LEU A 161 -6.11 8.03 14.91
N LEU A 162 -7.43 8.13 15.06
CA LEU A 162 -8.39 7.83 14.02
C LEU A 162 -8.42 8.97 13.00
N PHE A 163 -8.36 8.62 11.72
CA PHE A 163 -8.38 9.57 10.61
C PHE A 163 -9.53 9.21 9.68
N ALA A 164 -10.11 10.22 9.04
CA ALA A 164 -11.13 10.00 8.04
C ALA A 164 -10.52 9.21 6.87
N PRO A 165 -11.25 8.23 6.30
CA PRO A 165 -10.79 7.52 5.11
C PRO A 165 -10.45 8.53 4.01
N PRO A 166 -9.37 8.28 3.24
CA PRO A 166 -8.93 9.21 2.21
C PRO A 166 -10.07 9.42 1.20
N VAL A 167 -10.39 10.69 0.94
CA VAL A 167 -11.39 11.07 -0.06
C VAL A 167 -10.74 11.00 -1.44
N ILE A 168 -11.50 10.50 -2.42
CA ILE A 168 -11.10 10.47 -3.82
C ILE A 168 -11.01 11.90 -4.35
N THR A 169 -9.86 12.28 -4.89
CA THR A 169 -9.61 13.60 -5.48
C THR A 169 -9.44 13.50 -6.99
N ALA A 170 -9.43 14.65 -7.67
CA ALA A 170 -9.12 14.70 -9.10
C ALA A 170 -7.73 14.12 -9.43
N HIS A 171 -6.75 14.24 -8.52
CA HIS A 171 -5.41 13.69 -8.72
C HIS A 171 -5.46 12.16 -8.78
N ASP A 172 -6.31 11.52 -7.98
CA ASP A 172 -6.41 10.05 -7.94
C ASP A 172 -6.78 9.47 -9.33
N PHE A 173 -7.73 10.09 -10.03
CA PHE A 173 -8.09 9.70 -11.40
C PHE A 173 -6.94 9.92 -12.40
N ILE A 174 -6.18 11.01 -12.25
CA ILE A 174 -5.01 11.29 -13.10
C ILE A 174 -3.94 10.22 -12.90
N PHE A 175 -3.61 9.89 -11.65
CA PHE A 175 -2.63 8.86 -11.33
C PHE A 175 -3.06 7.48 -11.81
N ALA A 176 -4.35 7.13 -11.68
CA ALA A 176 -4.87 5.89 -12.22
C ALA A 176 -4.75 5.83 -13.75
N ALA A 177 -5.04 6.92 -14.47
CA ALA A 177 -4.85 7.01 -15.92
C ALA A 177 -3.38 6.83 -16.33
N LEU A 178 -2.47 7.52 -15.64
CA LEU A 178 -1.02 7.41 -15.86
C LEU A 178 -0.52 5.97 -15.64
N TYR A 179 -1.00 5.31 -14.59
CA TYR A 179 -0.68 3.92 -14.30
C TYR A 179 -1.19 2.96 -15.37
N LEU A 180 -2.48 3.06 -15.74
CA LEU A 180 -3.09 2.21 -16.76
C LEU A 180 -2.43 2.38 -18.14
N SER A 181 -2.01 3.60 -18.48
CA SER A 181 -1.20 3.84 -19.69
C SER A 181 0.09 3.02 -19.69
N LYS A 182 0.88 3.07 -18.61
CA LYS A 182 2.14 2.32 -18.49
C LYS A 182 1.92 0.81 -18.52
N GLU A 183 0.88 0.33 -17.86
CA GLU A 183 0.52 -1.09 -17.90
C GLU A 183 0.20 -1.54 -19.32
N SER A 184 -0.49 -0.70 -20.11
CA SER A 184 -0.77 -1.01 -21.52
C SER A 184 0.51 -1.14 -22.35
N GLN A 185 1.55 -0.33 -22.06
CA GLN A 185 2.86 -0.35 -22.73
C GLN A 185 3.70 -1.58 -22.39
N SER A 186 3.47 -2.18 -21.22
CA SER A 186 4.27 -3.30 -20.71
C SER A 186 3.82 -4.66 -21.26
N ARG A 187 2.81 -4.72 -22.14
CA ARG A 187 2.27 -5.98 -22.68
C ARG A 187 3.14 -6.50 -23.83
N PRO A 188 3.65 -7.75 -23.77
CA PRO A 188 4.78 -8.22 -24.57
C PRO A 188 4.51 -8.54 -26.05
N ASP A 189 3.33 -8.22 -26.57
CA ASP A 189 2.96 -8.60 -27.94
C ASP A 189 3.40 -7.51 -28.94
N ALA A 190 4.72 -7.36 -29.07
CA ALA A 190 5.39 -6.31 -29.85
C ALA A 190 5.14 -6.38 -31.37
N GLN A 191 4.42 -7.40 -31.86
CA GLN A 191 4.16 -7.61 -33.28
C GLN A 191 2.81 -7.05 -33.74
N ASP A 192 1.88 -6.77 -32.82
CA ASP A 192 0.60 -6.17 -33.17
C ASP A 192 0.67 -4.64 -33.06
N PRO A 193 0.70 -3.89 -34.19
CA PRO A 193 0.75 -2.44 -34.14
C PRO A 193 -0.44 -1.84 -33.39
N TRP A 194 -1.61 -2.51 -33.37
CA TRP A 194 -2.77 -2.03 -32.62
C TRP A 194 -2.62 -2.15 -31.10
N ARG A 195 -1.66 -2.95 -30.63
CA ARG A 195 -1.29 -3.06 -29.22
C ARG A 195 -0.13 -2.15 -28.83
N VAL A 196 0.74 -1.80 -29.78
CA VAL A 196 1.97 -1.02 -29.56
C VAL A 196 1.78 0.48 -29.79
N LEU A 197 0.78 0.90 -30.55
CA LEU A 197 0.64 2.30 -30.96
C LEU A 197 0.15 3.24 -29.84
N HIS A 198 -0.16 2.77 -28.61
CA HIS A 198 -0.47 3.55 -27.39
C HIS A 198 -1.02 4.97 -27.61
N GLY A 199 -2.18 5.11 -28.26
CA GLY A 199 -2.81 6.40 -28.50
C GLY A 199 -2.28 7.19 -29.70
N TRP A 200 -1.56 6.56 -30.62
CA TRP A 200 -1.03 7.18 -31.83
C TRP A 200 -2.12 7.87 -32.65
N GLN A 201 -1.80 9.05 -33.17
CA GLN A 201 -2.66 9.80 -34.06
C GLN A 201 -1.85 10.31 -35.24
N LEU A 202 -2.50 10.43 -36.41
CA LEU A 202 -1.88 10.99 -37.59
C LEU A 202 -1.81 12.53 -37.44
N ASN A 203 -0.61 13.11 -37.57
CA ASN A 203 -0.34 14.55 -37.55
C ASN A 203 -0.61 15.29 -36.21
N THR A 204 -0.92 14.57 -35.14
CA THR A 204 -1.11 15.14 -33.80
C THR A 204 -0.34 14.32 -32.75
N PRO A 205 -0.06 14.88 -31.57
CA PRO A 205 0.55 14.12 -30.48
C PRO A 205 -0.35 12.93 -30.07
N ALA A 206 0.26 11.86 -29.58
CA ALA A 206 -0.49 10.67 -29.15
C ALA A 206 -1.41 11.01 -27.98
N ARG A 207 -2.66 10.52 -28.02
CA ARG A 207 -3.67 10.75 -26.98
C ARG A 207 -4.31 9.45 -26.51
N GLN A 208 -4.52 9.35 -25.21
CA GLN A 208 -5.27 8.26 -24.59
C GLN A 208 -6.38 8.83 -23.72
N HIS A 209 -7.54 8.18 -23.76
CA HIS A 209 -8.71 8.56 -22.97
C HIS A 209 -9.02 7.46 -21.98
N PHE A 210 -9.15 7.83 -20.71
CA PHE A 210 -9.56 6.95 -19.63
C PHE A 210 -10.85 7.49 -19.01
N CYS A 211 -11.80 6.60 -18.79
CA CYS A 211 -13.07 6.92 -18.15
C CYS A 211 -13.10 6.18 -16.81
N PHE A 212 -13.46 6.88 -15.75
CA PHE A 212 -13.58 6.29 -14.42
C PHE A 212 -14.97 6.54 -13.86
N ARG A 213 -15.47 5.58 -13.07
CA ARG A 213 -16.71 5.75 -12.32
C ARG A 213 -16.40 6.45 -10.99
N SER A 214 -17.08 7.57 -10.76
CA SER A 214 -17.25 8.22 -9.46
C SER A 214 -18.71 8.08 -9.04
N GLN A 215 -19.03 8.08 -7.74
CA GLN A 215 -20.33 7.68 -7.16
C GLN A 215 -21.56 8.03 -8.04
N ASP A 216 -21.66 9.28 -8.51
CA ASP A 216 -22.76 9.77 -9.36
C ASP A 216 -22.32 10.30 -10.74
N SER A 217 -21.06 10.12 -11.15
CA SER A 217 -20.53 10.72 -12.39
C SER A 217 -19.43 9.91 -13.07
N VAL A 218 -19.23 10.14 -14.36
CA VAL A 218 -18.07 9.62 -15.10
C VAL A 218 -17.01 10.70 -15.18
N VAL A 219 -15.80 10.36 -14.72
CA VAL A 219 -14.63 11.24 -14.81
C VAL A 219 -13.81 10.84 -16.02
N ASN A 220 -13.63 11.76 -16.96
CA ASN A 220 -12.82 11.55 -18.16
C ASN A 220 -11.43 12.19 -17.97
N ILE A 221 -10.39 11.41 -18.23
CA ILE A 221 -9.00 11.85 -18.23
C ILE A 221 -8.42 11.62 -19.62
N GLU A 222 -7.94 12.69 -20.25
CA GLU A 222 -7.19 12.63 -21.51
C GLU A 222 -5.70 12.85 -21.21
N LEU A 223 -4.86 11.93 -21.66
CA LEU A 223 -3.39 12.04 -21.62
C LEU A 223 -2.89 12.34 -23.03
N CYS A 224 -2.13 13.41 -23.20
CA CYS A 224 -1.53 13.83 -24.47
C CYS A 224 0.00 13.87 -24.34
N TYR A 225 0.72 13.05 -25.12
CA TYR A 225 2.16 12.83 -24.97
C TYR A 225 2.99 13.72 -25.89
N HIS A 226 3.94 14.44 -25.30
CA HIS A 226 4.87 15.37 -25.96
C HIS A 226 6.32 14.99 -25.62
N GLY A 227 6.77 13.81 -26.04
CA GLY A 227 8.04 13.24 -25.58
C GLY A 227 7.95 12.86 -24.11
N ASP A 228 8.84 13.42 -23.27
CA ASP A 228 8.89 13.14 -21.83
C ASP A 228 7.85 13.94 -21.01
N LYS A 229 7.07 14.80 -21.66
CA LYS A 229 6.01 15.59 -21.01
C LYS A 229 4.64 15.05 -21.40
N ILE A 230 3.74 15.00 -20.42
CA ILE A 230 2.36 14.57 -20.59
C ILE A 230 1.47 15.75 -20.22
N THR A 231 0.65 16.19 -21.17
CA THR A 231 -0.42 17.14 -20.90
C THR A 231 -1.67 16.34 -20.54
N VAL A 232 -2.20 16.59 -19.34
CA VAL A 232 -3.37 15.89 -18.79
C VAL A 232 -4.55 16.83 -18.76
N MET A 233 -5.67 16.39 -19.33
CA MET A 233 -6.94 17.11 -19.27
C MET A 233 -7.93 16.33 -18.39
N SER A 234 -8.41 16.98 -17.33
CA SER A 234 -9.36 16.43 -16.36
C SER A 234 -10.51 17.42 -16.18
N GLY A 235 -11.60 17.22 -16.92
CA GLY A 235 -12.65 18.23 -17.08
C GLY A 235 -12.07 19.49 -17.75
N ASP A 236 -12.28 20.66 -17.14
CA ASP A 236 -11.77 21.94 -17.66
C ASP A 236 -10.32 22.25 -17.25
N ARG A 237 -9.67 21.36 -16.49
CA ARG A 237 -8.30 21.56 -16.01
C ARG A 237 -7.30 20.94 -16.98
N LEU A 238 -6.29 21.74 -17.35
CA LEU A 238 -5.14 21.31 -18.13
C LEU A 238 -3.89 21.35 -17.24
N LEU A 239 -3.18 20.24 -17.15
CA LEU A 239 -1.96 20.10 -16.34
C LEU A 239 -0.82 19.59 -17.21
N THR A 240 0.40 20.03 -16.94
CA THR A 240 1.62 19.54 -17.58
C THR A 240 2.45 18.78 -16.56
N LEU A 241 2.63 17.49 -16.82
CA LEU A 241 3.27 16.55 -15.91
C LEU A 241 4.45 15.83 -16.58
N GLN A 242 5.36 15.33 -15.77
CA GLN A 242 6.36 14.33 -16.12
C GLN A 242 6.22 13.17 -15.13
N VAL A 243 6.38 11.95 -15.62
CA VAL A 243 6.17 10.74 -14.81
C VAL A 243 7.36 9.82 -14.95
N GLU A 244 7.91 9.43 -13.81
CA GLU A 244 8.90 8.37 -13.68
C GLU A 244 8.27 7.19 -12.94
N PHE A 245 8.59 5.96 -13.38
CA PHE A 245 8.04 4.74 -12.80
C PHE A 245 9.14 3.90 -12.15
N ASN A 246 8.99 3.63 -10.86
CA ASN A 246 9.88 2.78 -10.07
C ASN A 246 9.12 1.53 -9.61
N GLY A 247 9.06 0.51 -10.46
CA GLY A 247 8.15 -0.62 -10.23
C GLY A 247 6.70 -0.16 -10.26
N ASP A 248 5.97 -0.37 -9.17
CA ASP A 248 4.56 0.05 -9.00
C ASP A 248 4.41 1.46 -8.41
N GLU A 249 5.52 2.14 -8.08
CA GLU A 249 5.51 3.54 -7.65
C GLU A 249 5.58 4.49 -8.85
N LEU A 250 4.65 5.46 -8.89
CA LEU A 250 4.66 6.59 -9.81
C LEU A 250 5.22 7.81 -9.09
N VAL A 251 6.23 8.44 -9.69
CA VAL A 251 6.77 9.74 -9.27
C VAL A 251 6.33 10.78 -10.31
N VAL A 252 5.37 11.61 -9.94
CA VAL A 252 4.80 12.65 -10.80
C VAL A 252 5.39 14.00 -10.41
N SER A 253 5.83 14.77 -11.41
CA SER A 253 6.38 16.12 -11.25
C SER A 253 5.81 17.08 -12.30
N GLY A 254 5.91 18.40 -12.08
CA GLY A 254 5.30 19.43 -12.93
C GLY A 254 4.27 20.24 -12.14
N ASP A 255 3.07 20.40 -12.70
CA ASP A 255 1.96 21.09 -12.00
C ASP A 255 1.47 20.32 -10.75
N ILE A 256 1.74 19.01 -10.70
CA ILE A 256 1.57 18.15 -9.52
C ILE A 256 2.94 17.57 -9.16
N SER A 257 3.28 17.53 -7.87
CA SER A 257 4.52 16.94 -7.35
C SER A 257 4.21 15.95 -6.24
N GLU A 258 3.89 14.72 -6.60
CA GLU A 258 3.43 13.68 -5.68
C GLU A 258 3.97 12.29 -6.08
N ARG A 259 4.06 11.39 -5.10
CA ARG A 259 4.42 9.97 -5.31
C ARG A 259 3.27 9.10 -4.86
N MET A 260 2.96 8.08 -5.66
CA MET A 260 1.87 7.17 -5.35
C MET A 260 2.16 5.77 -5.86
N VAL A 261 1.90 4.76 -5.03
CA VAL A 261 1.89 3.37 -5.50
C VAL A 261 0.50 3.08 -6.05
N ALA A 262 0.43 2.45 -7.21
CA ALA A 262 -0.82 2.08 -7.86
C ALA A 262 -0.77 0.63 -8.35
N VAL A 263 -1.88 -0.09 -8.20
CA VAL A 263 -1.99 -1.50 -8.60
C VAL A 263 -3.35 -1.76 -9.23
N ARG A 264 -3.37 -2.58 -10.29
CA ARG A 264 -4.62 -3.02 -10.93
C ARG A 264 -5.16 -4.30 -10.31
N SER A 265 -6.47 -4.32 -10.04
CA SER A 265 -7.25 -5.52 -9.73
C SER A 265 -8.50 -5.55 -10.62
N GLY A 266 -8.46 -6.29 -11.72
CA GLY A 266 -9.55 -6.31 -12.71
C GLY A 266 -9.79 -4.94 -13.35
N SER A 267 -10.98 -4.35 -13.14
CA SER A 267 -11.33 -3.00 -13.58
C SER A 267 -11.00 -1.91 -12.55
N GLU A 268 -10.47 -2.29 -11.38
CA GLU A 268 -10.16 -1.35 -10.31
C GLU A 268 -8.67 -1.02 -10.30
N VAL A 269 -8.35 0.24 -10.01
CA VAL A 269 -7.01 0.71 -9.70
C VAL A 269 -6.99 1.14 -8.25
N ILE A 270 -6.17 0.45 -7.45
CA ILE A 270 -5.97 0.73 -6.03
C ILE A 270 -4.76 1.66 -5.92
N LEU A 271 -4.97 2.81 -5.31
CA LEU A 271 -3.99 3.87 -5.10
C LEU A 271 -3.66 3.94 -3.60
N PHE A 272 -2.39 3.83 -3.27
CA PHE A 272 -1.91 3.90 -1.88
C PHE A 272 -1.53 5.34 -1.53
N LYS A 273 -2.32 5.95 -0.64
CA LYS A 273 -2.14 7.33 -0.15
C LYS A 273 -1.61 7.34 1.28
N GLN A 274 -1.16 8.50 1.75
CA GLN A 274 -0.89 8.69 3.17
C GLN A 274 -2.18 8.43 3.96
N GLY A 275 -2.14 7.45 4.87
CA GLY A 275 -3.28 7.06 5.70
C GLY A 275 -4.11 5.89 5.16
N GLY A 276 -4.05 5.50 3.89
CA GLY A 276 -4.88 4.38 3.42
C GLY A 276 -4.87 4.15 1.93
N THR A 277 -5.88 3.45 1.44
CA THR A 277 -6.06 3.14 0.02
C THR A 277 -7.30 3.82 -0.54
N VAL A 278 -7.20 4.32 -1.76
CA VAL A 278 -8.34 4.78 -2.57
C VAL A 278 -8.46 3.85 -3.77
N THR A 279 -9.66 3.38 -4.05
CA THR A 279 -9.94 2.57 -5.24
C THR A 279 -10.74 3.38 -6.23
N VAL A 280 -10.27 3.43 -7.49
CA VAL A 280 -11.03 3.99 -8.61
C VAL A 280 -11.35 2.90 -9.62
N THR A 281 -12.54 2.92 -10.20
CA THR A 281 -12.99 1.89 -11.15
C THR A 281 -12.92 2.44 -12.58
N GLU A 282 -12.13 1.80 -13.44
CA GLU A 282 -12.13 2.03 -14.88
C GLU A 282 -13.50 1.66 -15.46
N TYR A 283 -14.12 2.62 -16.14
CA TYR A 283 -15.38 2.45 -16.83
C TYR A 283 -15.11 2.17 -18.31
N VAL A 284 -15.23 0.91 -18.71
CA VAL A 284 -15.27 0.53 -20.11
C VAL A 284 -16.73 0.46 -20.54
N TYR A 285 -17.12 1.26 -21.53
CA TYR A 285 -18.45 1.19 -22.10
C TYR A 285 -18.62 -0.15 -22.83
N GLU A 286 -19.38 -1.07 -22.25
CA GLU A 286 -19.83 -2.26 -22.95
C GLU A 286 -21.06 -1.88 -23.78
N ALA A 287 -20.90 -1.85 -25.10
CA ALA A 287 -22.03 -1.74 -26.01
C ALA A 287 -22.93 -2.96 -25.81
N GLN A 288 -24.16 -2.75 -25.33
CA GLN A 288 -25.15 -3.83 -25.34
C GLN A 288 -25.36 -4.27 -26.79
N PRO A 289 -25.27 -5.58 -27.10
CA PRO A 289 -25.56 -6.05 -28.44
C PRO A 289 -27.02 -5.68 -28.75
N SER A 290 -27.20 -4.88 -29.80
CA SER A 290 -28.50 -4.42 -30.26
C SER A 290 -29.39 -5.64 -30.56
N THR A 291 -30.34 -5.94 -29.68
CA THR A 291 -31.46 -6.84 -30.00
C THR A 291 -32.45 -6.08 -30.89
N GLU A 292 -32.04 -5.76 -32.11
CA GLU A 292 -32.96 -5.38 -33.19
C GLU A 292 -32.85 -6.43 -34.30
N SER A 293 -33.65 -7.50 -34.16
CA SER A 293 -34.01 -8.33 -35.31
C SER A 293 -34.90 -7.49 -36.23
N SER A 294 -34.27 -6.91 -37.26
CA SER A 294 -34.94 -6.19 -38.33
C SER A 294 -35.64 -7.16 -39.28
N GLU A 295 -36.81 -7.67 -38.87
CA GLU A 295 -37.83 -8.17 -39.80
C GLU A 295 -38.96 -7.15 -39.88
N LYS A 296 -38.76 -6.09 -40.67
CA LYS A 296 -39.88 -5.34 -41.24
C LYS A 296 -39.85 -5.54 -42.74
N HIS A 297 -40.67 -6.50 -43.18
CA HIS A 297 -41.04 -6.69 -44.58
C HIS A 297 -41.45 -5.36 -45.22
N LEU A 298 -40.72 -4.94 -46.27
CA LEU A 298 -41.29 -4.03 -47.26
C LEU A 298 -42.41 -4.79 -47.99
N LYS A 299 -43.66 -4.31 -47.87
CA LYS A 299 -44.72 -4.63 -48.82
C LYS A 299 -44.90 -3.45 -49.76
N ALA A 300 -44.89 -3.77 -51.05
CA ALA A 300 -45.39 -2.91 -52.13
C ALA A 300 -46.92 -2.77 -52.06
#